data_AF-A0A433WVS6-F1
#
_entry.id   AF-A0A433WVS6-F1
#
_cell.length_a   1.000
_cell.length_b   1.000
_cell.length_c   1.000
_cell.angle_alpha   90.00
_cell.angle_beta   90.00
_cell.angle_gamma   90.00
#
_symmetry.space_group_name_H-M   'P 1'
#
loop_
_entity.id
_entity.type
_entity.pdbx_description
1 polymer ?
#
loop_
_entity_poly.entity_id
_entity_poly.type
_entity_poly.pdbx_seq_one_letter_code
_entity_poly.pdbx_strand_id
1 'polypeptide(L)'
;MSDHSSRYAAFRLNLTQQRKRAKELLKALQAQDPEAARRLTRFHPRPTTLSSVRLADAQCVIARKLGLASWPRLLRHIEASIATKARIDRGRPAPDKRLATLHLRCGTDIEPTLREAGFEGDFQSYTDPLCGGPIVRTPDWLELRADYIAGSVGRYVGLDRTAISTRLHLEENAIA
;
A
#
# COMPACT_ATOMS: atom_id res chain seq x y z
N MET A 1 17.19 16.35 -2.79
CA MET A 1 16.52 15.27 -3.56
C MET A 1 16.52 14.03 -2.70
N SER A 2 15.50 13.86 -1.87
CA SER A 2 15.42 12.71 -0.95
C SER A 2 15.18 11.45 -1.76
N ASP A 3 15.96 10.40 -1.53
CA ASP A 3 15.83 9.10 -2.20
C ASP A 3 14.52 8.41 -1.74
N HIS A 4 13.44 8.63 -2.49
CA HIS A 4 12.13 8.04 -2.22
C HIS A 4 12.12 6.52 -2.47
N SER A 5 13.12 5.97 -3.19
CA SER A 5 13.30 4.54 -3.43
C SER A 5 13.54 3.76 -2.13
N SER A 6 14.17 4.41 -1.14
CA SER A 6 14.51 3.80 0.15
C SER A 6 13.30 3.48 1.03
N ARG A 7 12.25 4.32 1.01
CA ARG A 7 11.07 4.18 1.91
C ARG A 7 10.25 2.92 1.62
N TYR A 8 10.21 2.47 0.36
CA TYR A 8 9.47 1.29 -0.06
C TYR A 8 10.34 0.04 -0.25
N ALA A 9 11.66 0.15 -0.06
CA ALA A 9 12.55 -1.01 -0.08
C ALA A 9 12.14 -2.07 0.95
N ALA A 10 11.58 -1.63 2.09
CA ALA A 10 11.03 -2.52 3.13
C ALA A 10 9.86 -3.40 2.64
N PHE A 11 9.13 -2.97 1.61
CA PHE A 11 8.00 -3.69 1.03
C PHE A 11 8.35 -4.54 -0.20
N ARG A 12 9.61 -4.49 -0.67
CA ARG A 12 10.06 -5.38 -1.74
C ARG A 12 10.23 -6.80 -1.20
N LEU A 13 9.30 -7.68 -1.57
CA LEU A 13 9.36 -9.10 -1.22
C LEU A 13 10.56 -9.77 -1.90
N ASN A 14 11.64 -9.94 -1.13
CA ASN A 14 12.84 -10.64 -1.59
C ASN A 14 12.76 -12.14 -1.26
N LEU A 15 12.88 -12.99 -2.28
CA LEU A 15 12.80 -14.44 -2.13
C LEU A 15 13.89 -15.01 -1.21
N THR A 16 15.14 -14.57 -1.37
CA THR A 16 16.27 -14.99 -0.54
C THR A 16 16.00 -14.65 0.92
N GLN A 17 15.47 -13.45 1.19
CA GLN A 17 15.09 -13.05 2.54
C GLN A 17 13.94 -13.91 3.09
N GLN A 18 12.90 -14.21 2.31
CA GLN A 18 11.79 -15.05 2.78
C GLN A 18 12.24 -16.50 3.04
N ARG A 19 13.15 -17.04 2.23
CA ARG A 19 13.77 -18.36 2.48
C ARG A 19 14.59 -18.36 3.77
N LYS A 20 15.36 -17.30 4.04
CA LYS A 20 16.10 -17.15 5.30
C LYS A 20 15.15 -17.09 6.50
N ARG A 21 14.11 -16.27 6.44
CA ARG A 21 13.08 -16.16 7.49
C ARG A 21 12.37 -17.48 7.77
N ALA A 22 12.09 -18.29 6.74
CA ALA A 22 11.49 -19.61 6.93
C ALA A 22 12.43 -20.58 7.66
N LYS A 23 13.73 -20.57 7.35
CA LYS A 23 14.74 -21.38 8.04
C LYS A 23 14.95 -20.93 9.49
N GLU A 24 14.99 -19.63 9.74
CA GLU A 24 15.08 -19.06 11.09
C GLU A 24 13.87 -19.42 11.94
N LEU A 25 12.66 -19.33 11.35
CA LEU A 25 11.43 -19.76 12.02
C LEU A 25 11.46 -21.26 12.35
N LEU A 26 11.90 -22.11 11.42
CA LEU A 26 12.03 -23.56 11.70
C LEU A 26 12.96 -23.82 12.88
N LYS A 27 14.13 -23.18 12.92
CA LYS A 27 15.08 -23.31 14.04
C LYS A 27 14.47 -22.86 15.37
N ALA A 28 13.75 -21.74 15.37
CA ALA A 28 13.06 -21.25 16.57
C ALA A 28 11.97 -22.22 17.06
N LEU A 29 11.20 -22.81 16.13
CA LEU A 29 10.19 -23.81 16.46
C LEU A 29 10.81 -25.09 17.04
N GLN A 30 11.94 -25.53 16.50
CA GLN A 30 12.71 -26.67 17.01
C GLN A 30 13.31 -26.40 18.39
N ALA A 31 13.69 -25.15 18.67
CA ALA A 31 14.14 -24.69 19.99
C ALA A 31 12.98 -24.42 20.98
N GLN A 32 11.74 -24.76 20.60
CA GLN A 32 10.52 -24.53 21.40
C GLN A 32 10.32 -23.05 21.81
N ASP A 33 10.76 -22.11 20.97
CA ASP A 33 10.57 -20.69 21.21
C ASP A 33 9.07 -20.33 21.30
N PRO A 34 8.61 -19.68 22.39
CA PRO A 34 7.20 -19.37 22.59
C PRO A 34 6.61 -18.47 21.50
N GLU A 35 7.39 -17.51 20.97
CA GLU A 35 6.91 -16.60 19.92
C GLU A 35 6.76 -17.33 18.58
N ALA A 36 7.71 -18.18 18.24
CA ALA A 36 7.61 -19.05 17.08
C ALA A 36 6.38 -19.95 17.17
N ALA A 37 6.12 -20.57 18.33
CA ALA A 37 4.94 -21.40 18.57
C ALA A 37 3.63 -20.61 18.38
N ARG A 38 3.55 -19.38 18.93
CA ARG A 38 2.39 -18.48 18.70
C ARG A 38 2.19 -18.20 17.20
N ARG A 39 3.26 -17.94 16.45
CA ARG A 39 3.19 -17.72 15.00
C ARG A 39 2.72 -18.95 14.24
N LEU A 40 3.16 -20.15 14.62
CA LEU A 40 2.70 -21.40 14.04
C LEU A 40 1.19 -21.57 14.27
N THR A 41 0.72 -21.45 15.51
CA THR A 41 -0.71 -21.57 15.84
C THR A 41 -1.57 -20.54 15.12
N ARG A 42 -1.08 -19.30 15.00
CA ARG A 42 -1.84 -18.21 14.36
C ARG A 42 -1.99 -18.37 12.84
N PHE A 43 -0.95 -18.85 12.16
CA PHE A 43 -0.88 -18.79 10.70
C PHE A 43 -0.85 -20.16 10.01
N HIS A 44 -0.61 -21.26 10.72
CA HIS A 44 -0.63 -22.58 10.10
C HIS A 44 -2.09 -23.08 9.96
N PRO A 45 -2.51 -23.55 8.78
CA PRO A 45 -3.91 -23.93 8.54
C PRO A 45 -4.32 -25.25 9.21
N ARG A 46 -3.36 -26.03 9.70
CA ARG A 46 -3.59 -27.31 10.36
C ARG A 46 -2.87 -27.31 11.71
N PRO A 47 -3.42 -28.00 12.73
CA PRO A 47 -2.67 -28.22 13.95
C PRO A 47 -1.40 -29.03 13.62
N THR A 48 -0.25 -28.49 14.00
CA THR A 48 1.07 -29.12 13.82
C THR A 48 1.78 -29.07 15.17
N THR A 49 2.33 -30.20 15.61
CA THR A 49 3.12 -30.27 16.84
C THR A 49 4.54 -29.79 16.58
N LEU A 50 5.16 -29.17 17.60
CA LEU A 50 6.54 -28.69 17.50
C LEU A 50 7.54 -29.83 17.23
N SER A 51 7.24 -31.05 17.68
CA SER A 51 8.07 -32.24 17.48
C SER A 51 8.11 -32.75 16.04
N SER A 52 7.11 -32.42 15.22
CA SER A 52 7.01 -32.88 13.82
C SER A 52 7.12 -31.76 12.79
N VAL A 53 7.50 -30.55 13.23
CA VAL A 53 7.51 -29.36 12.37
C VAL A 53 8.60 -29.46 11.28
N ARG A 54 8.21 -29.16 10.05
CA ARG A 54 9.08 -29.20 8.88
C ARG A 54 9.25 -27.81 8.27
N LEU A 55 10.23 -27.69 7.38
CA LEU A 55 10.45 -26.45 6.63
C LEU A 55 9.21 -26.00 5.86
N ALA A 56 8.40 -26.95 5.34
CA ALA A 56 7.16 -26.64 4.64
C ALA A 56 6.13 -25.94 5.55
N ASP A 57 6.04 -26.32 6.83
CA ASP A 57 5.15 -25.67 7.79
C ASP A 57 5.61 -24.23 8.06
N ALA A 58 6.92 -24.04 8.28
CA ALA A 58 7.51 -22.72 8.47
C ALA A 58 7.32 -21.82 7.22
N GLN A 59 7.51 -22.37 6.01
CA GLN A 59 7.24 -21.68 4.75
C GLN A 59 5.76 -21.31 4.61
N CYS A 60 4.84 -22.18 5.01
CA CYS A 60 3.40 -21.93 5.01
C CYS A 60 3.02 -20.78 5.96
N VAL A 61 3.58 -20.79 7.18
CA VAL A 61 3.42 -19.69 8.15
C VAL A 61 3.92 -18.37 7.59
N ILE A 62 5.11 -18.34 6.96
CA ILE A 62 5.64 -17.12 6.34
C ILE A 62 4.73 -16.63 5.21
N ALA A 63 4.29 -17.50 4.31
CA ALA A 63 3.39 -17.12 3.22
C ALA A 63 2.08 -16.54 3.74
N ARG A 64 1.44 -17.20 4.72
CA ARG A 64 0.17 -16.74 5.29
C ARG A 64 0.30 -15.47 6.10
N LYS A 65 1.41 -15.28 6.82
CA LYS A 65 1.72 -14.00 7.49
C LYS A 65 1.81 -12.84 6.48
N LEU A 66 2.27 -13.12 5.27
CA LEU A 66 2.34 -12.17 4.16
C LEU A 66 1.04 -12.10 3.33
N GLY A 67 -0.06 -12.71 3.78
CA GLY A 67 -1.37 -12.67 3.12
C GLY A 67 -1.55 -13.67 1.98
N LEU A 68 -0.61 -14.59 1.77
CA LEU A 68 -0.67 -15.58 0.68
C LEU A 68 -0.92 -16.99 1.22
N ALA A 69 -1.85 -17.72 0.60
CA ALA A 69 -2.35 -18.99 1.14
C ALA A 69 -1.31 -20.13 1.19
N SER A 70 -0.25 -20.05 0.39
CA SER A 70 0.79 -21.09 0.33
C SER A 70 2.13 -20.55 -0.17
N TRP A 71 3.20 -21.29 0.12
CA TRP A 71 4.54 -20.94 -0.33
C TRP A 71 4.68 -20.81 -1.86
N PRO A 72 4.14 -21.73 -2.70
CA PRO A 72 4.15 -21.54 -4.15
C PRO A 72 3.43 -20.27 -4.63
N ARG A 73 2.35 -19.83 -3.94
CA ARG A 73 1.67 -18.57 -4.28
C ARG A 73 2.54 -17.36 -3.94
N LEU A 74 3.32 -17.41 -2.85
CA LEU A 74 4.33 -16.40 -2.54
C LEU A 74 5.43 -16.33 -3.60
N LEU A 75 5.96 -17.47 -4.05
CA LEU A 75 6.96 -17.50 -5.13
C LEU A 75 6.42 -16.85 -6.41
N ARG A 76 5.24 -17.29 -6.85
CA ARG A 76 4.59 -16.76 -8.05
C ARG A 76 4.33 -15.25 -7.96
N HIS A 77 3.93 -14.76 -6.79
CA HIS A 77 3.72 -13.33 -6.57
C HIS A 77 5.04 -12.54 -6.67
N ILE A 78 6.13 -13.05 -6.07
CA ILE A 78 7.46 -12.42 -6.18
C ILE A 78 7.93 -12.39 -7.64
N GLU A 79 7.81 -13.52 -8.35
CA GLU A 79 8.17 -13.63 -9.77
C GLU A 79 7.36 -12.67 -10.65
N ALA A 80 6.05 -12.58 -10.43
CA ALA A 80 5.18 -11.65 -11.15
C ALA A 80 5.58 -10.18 -10.89
N SER A 81 5.92 -9.83 -9.65
CA SER A 81 6.40 -8.48 -9.30
C SER A 81 7.73 -8.14 -9.99
N ILE A 82 8.68 -9.09 -10.03
CA ILE A 82 9.95 -8.92 -10.77
C ILE A 82 9.69 -8.73 -12.27
N ALA A 83 8.85 -9.58 -12.86
CA ALA A 83 8.50 -9.49 -14.28
C ALA A 83 7.81 -8.16 -14.61
N THR A 84 6.94 -7.67 -13.73
CA THR A 84 6.27 -6.37 -13.88
C THR A 84 7.28 -5.23 -13.87
N LYS A 85 8.23 -5.23 -12.92
CA LYS A 85 9.30 -4.22 -12.89
C LYS A 85 10.14 -4.23 -14.17
N ALA A 86 10.52 -5.43 -14.64
CA ALA A 86 11.26 -5.57 -15.89
C ALA A 86 10.48 -5.09 -17.12
N ARG A 87 9.13 -5.20 -17.13
CA ARG A 87 8.31 -4.63 -18.21
C ARG A 87 8.35 -3.11 -18.22
N ILE A 88 8.26 -2.49 -17.04
CA ILE A 88 8.35 -1.04 -16.87
C ILE A 88 9.72 -0.54 -17.37
N ASP A 89 10.80 -1.19 -16.92
CA ASP A 89 12.18 -0.81 -17.30
C ASP A 89 12.46 -0.93 -18.80
N ARG A 90 11.72 -1.80 -19.50
CA ARG A 90 11.81 -1.96 -20.96
C ARG A 90 10.88 -1.02 -21.74
N GLY A 91 10.24 -0.06 -21.07
CA GLY A 91 9.33 0.88 -21.72
C GLY A 91 8.12 0.21 -22.38
N ARG A 92 7.64 -0.92 -21.84
CA ARG A 92 6.38 -1.52 -22.32
C ARG A 92 5.23 -0.52 -22.10
N PRO A 93 4.13 -0.61 -22.88
CA PRO A 93 2.97 0.25 -22.71
C PRO A 93 2.53 0.38 -21.25
N ALA A 94 2.29 1.62 -20.82
CA ALA A 94 1.83 1.94 -19.47
C ALA A 94 0.56 1.15 -19.13
N PRO A 95 0.36 0.72 -17.87
CA PRO A 95 -0.81 -0.05 -17.46
C PRO A 95 -2.14 0.65 -17.78
N ASP A 96 -2.15 1.97 -17.73
CA ASP A 96 -3.29 2.87 -17.95
C ASP A 96 -3.39 3.42 -19.38
N LYS A 97 -2.44 3.09 -20.26
CA LYS A 97 -2.38 3.59 -21.66
C LYS A 97 -3.65 3.37 -22.49
N ARG A 98 -4.46 2.37 -22.12
CA ARG A 98 -5.65 2.00 -22.89
C ARG A 98 -6.78 3.03 -22.80
N LEU A 99 -6.79 3.87 -21.77
CA LEU A 99 -7.86 4.83 -21.51
C LEU A 99 -7.26 6.17 -21.08
N ALA A 100 -7.96 7.26 -21.38
CA ALA A 100 -7.70 8.53 -20.70
C ALA A 100 -7.93 8.29 -19.19
N THR A 101 -6.86 8.41 -18.40
CA THR A 101 -6.84 8.03 -16.99
C THR A 101 -6.40 9.22 -16.15
N LEU A 102 -7.21 9.57 -15.14
CA LEU A 102 -6.87 10.53 -14.10
C LEU A 102 -6.73 9.79 -12.77
N HIS A 103 -5.55 9.86 -12.16
CA HIS A 103 -5.27 9.27 -10.84
C HIS A 103 -5.66 10.25 -9.74
N LEU A 104 -6.76 9.96 -9.04
CA LEU A 104 -7.28 10.77 -7.93
C LEU A 104 -6.77 10.28 -6.57
N ARG A 105 -6.20 11.17 -5.76
CA ARG A 105 -5.63 10.85 -4.43
C ARG A 105 -5.85 11.97 -3.43
N CYS A 106 -5.94 11.66 -2.15
CA CYS A 106 -6.07 12.66 -1.07
C CYS A 106 -4.78 13.43 -0.74
N GLY A 107 -3.73 13.27 -1.55
CA GLY A 107 -2.43 13.90 -1.39
C GLY A 107 -1.52 13.51 -2.55
N THR A 108 -0.29 14.05 -2.55
CA THR A 108 0.67 13.93 -3.67
C THR A 108 1.80 12.94 -3.39
N ASP A 109 1.78 12.25 -2.24
CA ASP A 109 2.87 11.42 -1.75
C ASP A 109 3.21 10.22 -2.66
N ILE A 110 2.21 9.71 -3.39
CA ILE A 110 2.39 8.59 -4.32
C ILE A 110 2.57 8.99 -5.79
N GLU A 111 2.43 10.27 -6.14
CA GLU A 111 2.53 10.72 -7.53
C GLU A 111 3.85 10.28 -8.19
N PRO A 112 5.03 10.48 -7.56
CA PRO A 112 6.30 10.00 -8.13
C PRO A 112 6.31 8.48 -8.28
N THR A 113 5.74 7.75 -7.31
CA THR A 113 5.71 6.28 -7.33
C THR A 113 4.80 5.72 -8.42
N LEU A 114 3.72 6.42 -8.79
CA LEU A 114 2.90 6.06 -9.96
C LEU A 114 3.72 6.16 -11.25
N ARG A 115 4.50 7.23 -11.41
CA ARG A 115 5.40 7.38 -12.56
C ARG A 115 6.48 6.31 -12.59
N GLU A 116 7.11 6.01 -11.45
CA GLU A 116 8.08 4.92 -11.32
C GLU A 116 7.47 3.53 -11.59
N ALA A 117 6.18 3.35 -11.31
CA ALA A 117 5.42 2.14 -11.61
C ALA A 117 4.95 2.08 -13.08
N GLY A 118 5.33 3.06 -13.90
CA GLY A 118 5.06 3.09 -15.34
C GLY A 118 3.67 3.57 -15.72
N PHE A 119 2.93 4.23 -14.82
CA PHE A 119 1.64 4.86 -15.14
C PHE A 119 1.88 6.21 -15.83
N GLU A 120 1.12 6.48 -16.90
CA GLU A 120 1.25 7.69 -17.72
C GLU A 120 0.07 8.65 -17.61
N GLY A 121 -1.05 8.24 -17.01
CA GLY A 121 -2.24 9.08 -16.81
C GLY A 121 -1.97 10.36 -16.02
N ASP A 122 -2.90 11.31 -16.11
CA ASP A 122 -2.86 12.55 -15.36
C ASP A 122 -3.01 12.27 -13.85
N PHE A 123 -2.60 13.22 -13.02
CA PHE A 123 -2.68 13.09 -11.57
C PHE A 123 -3.36 14.32 -10.97
N GLN A 124 -4.32 14.11 -10.09
CA GLN A 124 -4.98 15.19 -9.36
C GLN A 124 -5.14 14.82 -7.89
N SER A 125 -4.67 15.71 -7.02
CA SER A 125 -4.95 15.63 -5.60
C SER A 125 -6.38 16.14 -5.34
N TYR A 126 -7.13 15.44 -4.51
CA TYR A 126 -8.45 15.83 -4.03
C TYR A 126 -8.49 15.67 -2.52
N THR A 127 -8.18 16.76 -1.82
CA THR A 127 -7.86 16.76 -0.39
C THR A 127 -9.08 16.80 0.51
N ASP A 128 -10.27 17.07 -0.03
CA ASP A 128 -11.50 17.09 0.75
C ASP A 128 -11.83 15.70 1.31
N PRO A 129 -11.86 15.50 2.65
CA PRO A 129 -12.29 14.25 3.24
C PRO A 129 -13.80 14.09 3.13
N LEU A 130 -14.33 13.74 1.94
CA LEU A 130 -15.76 13.58 1.67
C LEU A 130 -16.46 12.58 2.60
N CYS A 131 -15.72 11.65 3.21
CA CYS A 131 -16.22 10.73 4.22
C CYS A 131 -16.48 11.36 5.60
N GLY A 132 -16.00 12.58 5.83
CA GLY A 132 -16.22 13.36 7.04
C GLY A 132 -17.03 14.63 6.76
N GLY A 133 -17.70 15.12 7.82
CA GLY A 133 -18.43 16.38 7.79
C GLY A 133 -19.82 16.30 7.16
N PRO A 134 -20.47 17.45 6.96
CA PRO A 134 -21.82 17.50 6.44
C PRO A 134 -21.87 17.10 4.96
N ILE A 135 -22.93 16.37 4.60
CA ILE A 135 -23.33 16.18 3.20
C ILE A 135 -24.11 17.43 2.80
N VAL A 136 -23.57 18.20 1.87
CA VAL A 136 -24.11 19.49 1.45
C VAL A 136 -24.58 19.37 -0.01
N ARG A 137 -25.79 19.85 -0.31
CA ARG A 137 -26.41 19.79 -1.65
C ARG A 137 -26.71 21.17 -2.23
N THR A 138 -26.18 22.22 -1.61
CA THR A 138 -26.39 23.60 -2.03
C THR A 138 -25.30 24.02 -3.03
N PRO A 139 -25.52 25.03 -3.88
CA PRO A 139 -24.51 25.46 -4.86
C PRO A 139 -23.19 25.96 -4.24
N ASP A 140 -23.24 26.46 -3.01
CA ASP A 140 -22.11 26.93 -2.20
C ASP A 140 -21.44 25.82 -1.38
N TRP A 141 -21.65 24.55 -1.74
CA TRP A 141 -21.20 23.43 -0.93
C TRP A 141 -19.69 23.45 -0.64
N LEU A 142 -18.84 23.87 -1.59
CA LEU A 142 -17.39 23.97 -1.40
C LEU A 142 -17.00 24.92 -0.25
N GLU A 143 -17.76 25.99 -0.05
CA GLU A 143 -17.51 26.95 1.03
C GLU A 143 -17.88 26.35 2.40
N LEU A 144 -19.01 25.63 2.45
CA LEU A 144 -19.44 24.90 3.65
C LEU A 144 -18.47 23.75 3.99
N ARG A 145 -17.87 23.12 2.97
CA ARG A 145 -16.78 22.14 3.15
C ARG A 145 -15.52 22.83 3.67
N ALA A 146 -15.13 23.98 3.12
CA ALA A 146 -13.96 24.73 3.57
C ALA A 146 -14.07 25.12 5.05
N ASP A 147 -15.25 25.57 5.48
CA ASP A 147 -15.52 25.89 6.89
C ASP A 147 -15.42 24.65 7.79
N TYR A 148 -16.00 23.52 7.36
CA TYR A 148 -15.89 22.25 8.09
C TYR A 148 -14.42 21.79 8.23
N ILE A 149 -13.65 21.81 7.15
CA ILE A 149 -12.24 21.38 7.16
C ILE A 149 -11.43 22.31 8.06
N ALA A 150 -11.58 23.62 7.93
CA ALA A 150 -10.90 24.60 8.79
C ALA A 150 -11.25 24.40 10.27
N GLY A 151 -12.50 24.04 10.56
CA GLY A 151 -12.99 23.75 11.91
C GLY A 151 -12.55 22.40 12.48
N SER A 152 -12.07 21.47 11.64
CA SER A 152 -11.75 20.08 12.02
C SER A 152 -10.27 19.75 11.76
N VAL A 153 -10.00 18.97 10.70
CA VAL A 153 -8.65 18.51 10.35
C VAL A 153 -7.71 19.66 10.04
N GLY A 154 -8.20 20.76 9.47
CA GLY A 154 -7.47 21.98 9.13
C GLY A 154 -6.70 22.57 10.32
N ARG A 155 -7.26 22.48 11.54
CA ARG A 155 -6.60 22.96 12.78
C ARG A 155 -5.28 22.24 13.06
N TYR A 156 -5.20 20.96 12.71
CA TYR A 156 -4.01 20.14 12.98
C TYR A 156 -2.94 20.28 11.89
N VAL A 157 -3.33 20.68 10.68
CA VAL A 157 -2.42 20.87 9.53
C VAL A 157 -1.97 22.32 9.35
N GLY A 158 -2.49 23.26 10.15
CA GLY A 158 -2.10 24.67 10.12
C GLY A 158 -2.52 25.41 8.85
N LEU A 159 -3.56 24.93 8.16
CA LEU A 159 -4.09 25.57 6.97
C LEU A 159 -5.18 26.58 7.35
N ASP A 160 -5.06 27.80 6.84
CA ASP A 160 -6.13 28.79 6.97
C ASP A 160 -7.32 28.43 6.05
N ARG A 161 -8.50 28.94 6.41
CA ARG A 161 -9.75 28.66 5.70
C ARG A 161 -9.74 29.13 4.24
N THR A 162 -9.07 30.25 3.95
CA THR A 162 -8.99 30.83 2.59
C THR A 162 -8.14 29.96 1.67
N ALA A 163 -7.02 29.45 2.17
CA ALA A 163 -6.16 28.50 1.49
C ALA A 163 -6.89 27.18 1.23
N ILE A 164 -7.70 26.72 2.19
CA ILE A 164 -8.56 25.54 2.01
C ILE A 164 -9.58 25.78 0.91
N SER A 165 -10.38 26.85 0.97
CA SER A 165 -11.39 27.16 -0.04
C SER A 165 -10.78 27.29 -1.44
N THR A 166 -9.67 28.04 -1.57
CA THR A 166 -8.93 28.18 -2.83
C THR A 166 -8.52 26.82 -3.38
N ARG A 167 -7.97 25.94 -2.53
CA ARG A 167 -7.57 24.59 -2.94
C ARG A 167 -8.76 23.77 -3.41
N LEU A 168 -9.85 23.74 -2.63
CA LEU A 168 -11.04 22.96 -2.98
C LEU A 168 -11.61 23.38 -4.35
N HIS A 169 -11.66 24.67 -4.64
CA HIS A 169 -12.11 25.16 -5.95
C HIS A 169 -11.18 24.75 -7.08
N LEU A 170 -9.86 24.81 -6.87
CA LEU A 170 -8.89 24.35 -7.86
C LEU A 170 -9.01 22.84 -8.12
N GLU A 171 -9.16 22.05 -7.06
CA GLU A 171 -9.29 20.59 -7.16
C GLU A 171 -10.60 20.16 -7.82
N GLU A 172 -11.72 20.83 -7.50
CA GLU A 172 -13.02 20.55 -8.13
C GLU A 172 -13.03 20.91 -9.62
N ASN A 173 -12.46 22.06 -10.00
CA ASN A 173 -12.37 22.47 -11.40
C ASN A 173 -11.44 21.56 -12.23
N ALA A 174 -10.47 20.89 -11.60
CA ALA A 174 -9.55 20.00 -12.28
C ALA A 174 -10.17 18.62 -12.62
N ILE A 175 -11.33 18.29 -12.04
CA ILE A 175 -12.03 17.03 -12.27
C ILE A 175 -13.38 17.19 -12.99
N ALA A 176 -13.83 18.43 -13.18
CA ALA A 176 -15.06 18.80 -13.88
C ALA A 176 -14.86 18.80 -15.41
#